data_AF-Q7V9A1-F1
#
_entry.id   AF-Q7V9A1-F1
#
_cell.length_a   1.000
_cell.length_b   1.000
_cell.length_c   1.000
_cell.angle_alpha   90.00
_cell.angle_beta   90.00
_cell.angle_gamma   90.00
#
_symmetry.space_group_name_H-M   'P 1'
#
loop_
_entity.id
_entity.type
_entity.pdbx_description
1 polymer ?
#
loop_
_entity_poly.entity_id
_entity_poly.type
_entity_poly.pdbx_seq_one_letter_code
_entity_poly.pdbx_strand_id
1 'polypeptide(L)'
;MPLDSSQLAVPLVVEGSVQRFDPVARAVDLAETMPRQWCGTYRSFGDGSNVDVNLDLSKLTPIGQIIDLRGEMRLGSVTTPVQGNLNAKSDQLELLPLSDQLIPGVEPGGFFIGLQELTMVGWQAPRLTNTGGMLDLNSSCSVQASEPLSEPLPIRGLW
;
A
#
# COMPACT_ATOMS: atom_id res chain seq x y z
N MET A 1 16.05 -17.62 -59.02
CA MET A 1 15.30 -16.34 -58.92
C MET A 1 15.59 -15.75 -57.54
N PRO A 2 16.03 -14.49 -57.41
CA PRO A 2 16.25 -13.88 -56.10
C PRO A 2 14.92 -13.33 -55.55
N LEU A 3 14.70 -13.47 -54.25
CA LEU A 3 13.54 -12.92 -53.54
C LEU A 3 13.84 -11.46 -53.18
N ASP A 4 13.04 -10.54 -53.74
CA ASP A 4 13.07 -9.11 -53.46
C ASP A 4 12.66 -8.85 -52.00
N SER A 5 13.57 -8.27 -51.21
CA SER A 5 13.42 -8.04 -49.77
C SER A 5 12.71 -6.72 -49.44
N SER A 6 12.17 -6.03 -50.44
CA SER A 6 11.67 -4.66 -50.33
C SER A 6 10.18 -4.57 -50.00
N GLN A 7 9.65 -5.46 -49.16
CA GLN A 7 8.31 -5.27 -48.60
C GLN A 7 8.40 -4.29 -47.43
N LEU A 8 8.19 -3.01 -47.73
CA LEU A 8 7.96 -1.95 -46.76
C LEU A 8 6.83 -2.39 -45.82
N ALA A 9 7.13 -2.52 -44.53
CA ALA A 9 6.13 -2.82 -43.50
C ALA A 9 5.06 -1.72 -43.53
N VAL A 10 3.83 -2.09 -43.89
CA VAL A 10 2.69 -1.18 -43.82
C VAL A 10 2.44 -0.88 -42.34
N PRO A 11 2.45 0.40 -41.90
CA PRO A 11 2.16 0.73 -40.52
C PRO A 11 0.76 0.23 -40.17
N LEU A 12 0.66 -0.55 -39.10
CA LEU A 12 -0.62 -0.94 -38.53
C LEU A 12 -1.26 0.32 -37.92
N VAL A 13 -2.23 0.89 -38.63
CA VAL A 13 -3.09 1.94 -38.06
C VAL A 13 -4.05 1.26 -37.10
N VAL A 14 -3.82 1.45 -35.81
CA VAL A 14 -4.75 1.00 -34.76
C VAL A 14 -5.90 2.00 -34.71
N GLU A 15 -7.04 1.62 -35.28
CA GLU A 15 -8.29 2.37 -35.13
C GLU A 15 -8.78 2.25 -33.68
N GLY A 16 -8.77 3.35 -32.94
CA GLY A 16 -9.28 3.42 -31.57
C GLY A 16 -9.38 4.85 -31.07
N SER A 17 -10.45 5.17 -30.35
CA SER A 17 -10.54 6.44 -29.63
C SER A 17 -9.69 6.37 -28.36
N VAL A 18 -8.69 7.24 -28.23
CA VAL A 18 -7.99 7.41 -26.96
C VAL A 18 -8.95 8.10 -25.98
N GLN A 19 -9.48 7.36 -25.00
CA GLN A 19 -10.13 8.00 -23.86
C GLN A 19 -9.10 8.86 -23.14
N ARG A 20 -9.36 10.18 -23.08
CA ARG A 20 -8.53 11.06 -22.24
C ARG A 20 -8.77 10.69 -20.80
N PHE A 21 -7.73 10.19 -20.16
CA PHE A 21 -7.70 9.99 -18.74
C PHE A 21 -7.75 11.35 -18.04
N ASP A 22 -8.75 11.56 -17.18
CA ASP A 22 -8.89 12.74 -16.34
C ASP A 22 -8.42 12.43 -14.91
N PRO A 23 -7.18 12.78 -14.54
CA PRO A 23 -6.63 12.47 -13.23
C PRO A 23 -7.30 13.28 -12.10
N VAL A 24 -7.92 14.42 -12.40
CA VAL A 24 -8.60 15.25 -11.39
C VAL A 24 -9.94 14.62 -11.04
N ALA A 25 -10.72 14.20 -12.04
CA ALA A 25 -11.98 13.49 -11.80
C ALA A 25 -11.73 12.18 -11.03
N ARG A 26 -10.67 11.44 -11.39
CA ARG A 26 -10.28 10.22 -10.66
C ARG A 26 -9.88 10.50 -9.21
N ALA A 27 -9.18 11.61 -8.92
CA ALA A 27 -8.82 11.94 -7.55
C ALA A 27 -10.04 12.17 -6.66
N VAL A 28 -11.10 12.80 -7.20
CA VAL A 28 -12.38 12.97 -6.50
C VAL A 28 -13.06 11.62 -6.26
N ASP A 29 -13.17 10.79 -7.30
CA ASP A 29 -13.77 9.45 -7.21
C ASP A 29 -13.05 8.56 -6.19
N LEU A 30 -11.71 8.52 -6.23
CA LEU A 30 -10.90 7.79 -5.25
C LEU A 30 -11.10 8.34 -3.83
N ALA A 31 -11.16 9.66 -3.63
CA ALA A 31 -11.36 10.23 -2.31
C ALA A 31 -12.74 9.88 -1.71
N GLU A 32 -13.73 9.56 -2.54
CA GLU A 32 -15.06 9.11 -2.12
C GLU A 32 -15.09 7.60 -1.88
N THR A 33 -14.49 6.81 -2.78
CA THR A 33 -14.66 5.35 -2.85
C THR A 33 -13.56 4.55 -2.14
N MET A 34 -12.38 5.13 -1.92
CA MET A 34 -11.25 4.44 -1.31
C MET A 34 -11.62 3.91 0.09
N PRO A 35 -11.29 2.63 0.39
CA PRO A 35 -11.48 2.06 1.71
C PRO A 35 -10.83 2.90 2.81
N ARG A 36 -11.53 3.06 3.94
CA ARG A 36 -11.03 3.81 5.08
C ARG A 36 -10.17 2.97 6.01
N GLN A 37 -10.38 1.66 6.01
CA GLN A 37 -9.68 0.73 6.89
C GLN A 37 -8.82 -0.19 6.05
N TRP A 38 -7.59 -0.34 6.49
CA TRP A 38 -6.58 -1.17 5.88
C TRP A 38 -5.86 -1.94 6.97
N CYS A 39 -5.49 -3.18 6.68
CA CYS A 39 -4.83 -4.04 7.64
C CYS A 39 -3.90 -5.00 6.93
N GLY A 40 -2.90 -5.47 7.66
CA GLY A 40 -1.91 -6.39 7.12
C GLY A 40 -0.70 -6.38 8.00
N THR A 41 0.50 -6.32 7.41
CA THR A 41 1.74 -6.50 8.17
C THR A 41 2.86 -5.59 7.69
N TYR A 42 3.76 -5.24 8.62
CA TYR A 42 5.05 -4.64 8.34
C TYR A 42 6.16 -5.64 8.63
N ARG A 43 6.99 -5.90 7.61
CA ARG A 43 8.17 -6.73 7.69
C ARG A 43 9.43 -5.89 7.60
N SER A 44 10.21 -5.87 8.67
CA SER A 44 11.55 -5.26 8.70
C SER A 44 12.55 -6.11 7.91
N PHE A 45 13.41 -5.48 7.12
CA PHE A 45 14.49 -6.19 6.41
C PHE A 45 15.76 -6.34 7.24
N GLY A 46 15.84 -5.69 8.41
CA GLY A 46 17.03 -5.72 9.27
C GLY A 46 17.07 -6.95 10.16
N ASP A 47 16.06 -7.08 11.01
CA ASP A 47 15.92 -8.16 11.99
C ASP A 47 14.91 -9.24 11.55
N GLY A 48 14.24 -9.04 10.41
CA GLY A 48 13.21 -9.95 9.92
C GLY A 48 11.92 -9.95 10.74
N SER A 49 11.77 -9.01 11.68
CA SER A 49 10.54 -8.88 12.47
C SER A 49 9.33 -8.65 11.57
N ASN A 50 8.19 -9.19 12.00
CA ASN A 50 6.92 -9.04 11.32
C ASN A 50 5.86 -8.62 12.34
N VAL A 51 5.18 -7.52 12.10
CA VAL A 51 4.19 -6.97 13.03
C VAL A 51 2.89 -6.65 12.33
N ASP A 52 1.78 -6.86 13.03
CA ASP A 52 0.46 -6.51 12.51
C ASP A 52 0.32 -4.99 12.35
N VAL A 53 -0.35 -4.60 11.28
CA VAL A 53 -0.64 -3.20 10.97
C VAL A 53 -2.12 -3.00 10.77
N ASN A 54 -2.66 -1.94 11.37
CA ASN A 54 -3.96 -1.37 11.02
C ASN A 54 -3.77 0.09 10.65
N LEU A 55 -4.44 0.55 9.60
CA LEU A 55 -4.43 1.93 9.14
C LEU A 55 -5.88 2.37 8.95
N ASP A 56 -6.26 3.41 9.69
CA ASP A 56 -7.57 4.04 9.62
C ASP A 56 -7.44 5.44 9.03
N LEU A 57 -7.85 5.60 7.78
CA LEU A 57 -7.87 6.86 7.03
C LEU A 57 -9.10 7.70 7.42
N SER A 58 -8.91 8.62 8.34
CA SER A 58 -9.93 9.57 8.80
C SER A 58 -10.31 10.65 7.76
N LYS A 59 -9.38 11.03 6.86
CA LYS A 59 -9.62 12.09 5.88
C LYS A 59 -8.92 11.81 4.55
N LEU A 60 -9.65 12.03 3.48
CA LEU A 60 -9.21 11.97 2.08
C LEU A 60 -9.64 13.28 1.43
N THR A 61 -8.69 14.14 1.07
CA THR A 61 -8.99 15.46 0.47
C THR A 61 -8.38 15.57 -0.92
N PRO A 62 -9.19 15.60 -2.00
CA PRO A 62 -8.66 15.79 -3.33
C PRO A 62 -8.17 17.24 -3.53
N ILE A 63 -6.97 17.38 -4.09
CA ILE A 63 -6.29 18.64 -4.44
C ILE A 63 -5.70 18.46 -5.84
N GLY A 64 -6.48 18.84 -6.86
CA GLY A 64 -6.13 18.55 -8.25
C GLY A 64 -6.09 17.04 -8.50
N GLN A 65 -4.96 16.52 -8.97
CA GLN A 65 -4.75 15.08 -9.18
C GLN A 65 -4.15 14.35 -7.98
N ILE A 66 -3.93 15.04 -6.86
CA ILE A 66 -3.38 14.47 -5.62
C ILE A 66 -4.50 14.36 -4.58
N ILE A 67 -4.43 13.36 -3.72
CA ILE A 67 -5.31 13.20 -2.57
C ILE A 67 -4.45 13.31 -1.31
N ASP A 68 -4.69 14.32 -0.46
CA ASP A 68 -4.10 14.40 0.89
C ASP A 68 -4.80 13.39 1.80
N LEU A 69 -3.99 12.56 2.46
CA LEU A 69 -4.39 11.46 3.33
C LEU A 69 -4.11 11.85 4.79
N ARG A 70 -5.07 11.63 5.69
CA ARG A 70 -4.86 11.73 7.15
C ARG A 70 -5.48 10.55 7.85
N GLY A 71 -4.81 10.05 8.87
CA GLY A 71 -5.32 8.92 9.62
C GLY A 71 -4.47 8.58 10.83
N GLU A 72 -4.72 7.37 11.32
CA GLU A 72 -3.96 6.74 12.38
C GLU A 72 -3.47 5.37 11.89
N MET A 73 -2.23 5.03 12.19
CA MET A 73 -1.67 3.72 11.93
C MET A 73 -1.22 3.07 13.24
N ARG A 74 -1.66 1.85 13.48
CA ARG A 74 -1.15 0.99 14.55
C ARG A 74 -0.15 0.00 13.96
N LEU A 75 1.10 0.05 14.41
CA LEU A 75 2.20 -0.86 14.09
C LEU A 75 2.50 -1.71 15.33
N GLY A 76 1.97 -2.94 15.39
CA GLY A 76 2.02 -3.76 16.59
C GLY A 76 1.30 -3.11 17.77
N SER A 77 2.04 -2.74 18.81
CA SER A 77 1.53 -2.02 19.99
C SER A 77 1.69 -0.50 19.92
N VAL A 78 2.37 0.02 18.90
CA VAL A 78 2.62 1.46 18.74
C VAL A 78 1.59 2.07 17.81
N THR A 79 1.01 3.19 18.21
CA THR A 79 0.10 3.97 17.38
C THR A 79 0.77 5.27 16.95
N THR A 80 0.61 5.64 15.69
CA THR A 80 1.15 6.87 15.11
C THR A 80 0.14 7.56 14.22
N PRO A 81 -0.08 8.88 14.37
CA PRO A 81 -0.79 9.65 13.36
C PRO A 81 -0.04 9.55 12.03
N VAL A 82 -0.77 9.50 10.93
CA VAL A 82 -0.19 9.50 9.59
C VAL A 82 -0.68 10.64 8.73
N GLN A 83 0.21 11.12 7.87
CA GLN A 83 -0.10 12.03 6.77
C GLN A 83 0.46 11.45 5.49
N GLY A 84 -0.25 11.56 4.38
CA GLY A 84 0.26 11.08 3.10
C GLY A 84 -0.35 11.77 1.90
N ASN A 85 0.12 11.38 0.73
CA ASN A 85 -0.40 11.81 -0.56
C ASN A 85 -0.56 10.60 -1.48
N LEU A 86 -1.67 10.56 -2.23
CA LEU A 86 -1.86 9.62 -3.32
C LEU A 86 -2.02 10.39 -4.63
N ASN A 87 -1.20 10.09 -5.63
CA ASN A 87 -1.31 10.67 -6.96
C ASN A 87 -2.26 9.84 -7.83
N ALA A 88 -3.43 10.37 -8.15
CA ALA A 88 -4.44 9.69 -8.96
C ALA A 88 -4.01 9.45 -10.42
N LYS A 89 -2.91 10.04 -10.90
CA LYS A 89 -2.38 9.75 -12.24
C LYS A 89 -1.43 8.55 -12.25
N SER A 90 -0.59 8.42 -11.23
CA SER A 90 0.47 7.40 -11.18
C SER A 90 0.22 6.28 -10.19
N ASP A 91 -0.80 6.42 -9.33
CA ASP A 91 -1.07 5.58 -8.16
C ASP A 91 0.09 5.54 -7.17
N GLN A 92 0.95 6.56 -7.22
CA GLN A 92 2.06 6.70 -6.29
C GLN A 92 1.54 7.20 -4.95
N LEU A 93 1.84 6.41 -3.92
CA LEU A 93 1.57 6.72 -2.52
C LEU A 93 2.84 7.19 -1.83
N GLU A 94 2.70 8.20 -0.98
CA GLU A 94 3.64 8.55 0.08
C GLU A 94 2.87 8.63 1.41
N LEU A 95 3.35 7.98 2.47
CA LEU A 95 2.69 7.96 3.77
C LEU A 95 3.71 8.07 4.90
N LEU A 96 3.58 9.12 5.72
CA LEU A 96 4.50 9.50 6.77
C LEU A 96 3.87 9.20 8.14
N PRO A 97 4.48 8.31 8.95
CA PRO A 97 4.19 8.24 10.38
C PRO A 97 4.76 9.46 11.11
N LEU A 98 3.98 10.05 12.01
CA LEU A 98 4.29 11.34 12.63
C LEU A 98 4.70 11.25 14.12
N SER A 99 4.64 10.08 14.75
CA SER A 99 5.13 9.89 16.12
C SER A 99 6.66 9.89 16.22
N ASP A 100 7.18 10.46 17.31
CA ASP A 100 8.61 10.41 17.65
C ASP A 100 9.09 9.03 18.13
N GLN A 101 8.15 8.21 18.61
CA GLN A 101 8.41 6.84 19.03
C GLN A 101 7.68 5.87 18.11
N LEU A 102 8.45 5.03 17.43
CA LEU A 102 7.99 4.04 16.47
C LEU A 102 8.59 2.66 16.83
N ILE A 103 8.18 1.63 16.11
CA ILE A 103 8.70 0.27 16.27
C ILE A 103 10.15 0.16 15.75
N PRO A 104 10.93 -0.86 16.18
CA PRO A 104 12.20 -1.17 15.53
C PRO A 104 12.07 -1.32 14.00
N GLY A 105 13.04 -0.77 13.27
CA GLY A 105 13.03 -0.75 11.80
C GLY A 105 12.24 0.39 11.16
N VAL A 106 11.33 1.05 11.89
CA VAL A 106 10.64 2.27 11.45
C VAL A 106 11.11 3.42 12.33
N GLU A 107 11.63 4.49 11.73
CA GLU A 107 12.23 5.59 12.49
C GLU A 107 11.67 6.96 12.08
N PRO A 108 11.60 7.94 13.00
CA PRO A 108 11.09 9.28 12.69
C PRO A 108 11.85 9.92 11.52
N GLY A 109 11.11 10.54 10.62
CA GLY A 109 11.65 11.20 9.42
C GLY A 109 11.74 10.30 8.18
N GLY A 110 11.42 9.02 8.28
CA GLY A 110 11.18 8.16 7.12
C GLY A 110 9.72 8.19 6.66
N PHE A 111 9.44 7.50 5.56
CA PHE A 111 8.11 7.40 4.98
C PHE A 111 7.91 6.10 4.21
N PHE A 112 6.67 5.69 4.05
CA PHE A 112 6.28 4.59 3.19
C PHE A 112 6.01 5.10 1.78
N ILE A 113 6.56 4.44 0.75
CA ILE A 113 6.36 4.74 -0.67
C ILE A 113 5.88 3.52 -1.43
N GLY A 114 4.83 3.68 -2.25
CA GLY A 114 4.19 2.55 -2.92
C GLY A 114 3.57 2.93 -4.25
N LEU A 115 3.18 1.89 -4.97
CA LEU A 115 2.34 1.97 -6.17
C LEU A 115 1.11 1.09 -5.93
N GLN A 116 0.02 1.37 -6.64
CA GLN A 116 -1.24 0.62 -6.50
C GLN A 116 -1.82 0.76 -5.08
N GLU A 117 -2.02 2.01 -4.68
CA GLU A 117 -2.61 2.40 -3.40
C GLU A 117 -1.75 1.92 -2.21
N LEU A 118 -2.32 1.12 -1.31
CA LEU A 118 -1.72 0.69 -0.04
C LEU A 118 -1.28 -0.78 -0.04
N THR A 119 -1.43 -1.50 -1.16
CA THR A 119 -1.24 -2.97 -1.18
C THR A 119 0.19 -3.40 -0.91
N MET A 120 1.17 -2.72 -1.51
CA MET A 120 2.58 -2.97 -1.29
C MET A 120 3.33 -1.65 -1.23
N VAL A 121 3.86 -1.33 -0.05
CA VAL A 121 4.49 -0.05 0.23
C VAL A 121 5.84 -0.29 0.90
N GLY A 122 6.92 0.18 0.27
CA GLY A 122 8.26 0.07 0.83
C GLY A 122 8.53 1.15 1.87
N TRP A 123 9.26 0.81 2.93
CA TRP A 123 9.77 1.80 3.88
C TRP A 123 11.04 2.46 3.34
N GLN A 124 11.01 3.78 3.19
CA GLN A 124 12.16 4.61 2.90
C GLN A 124 12.68 5.24 4.19
N ALA A 125 13.77 4.65 4.70
CA ALA A 125 14.39 5.13 5.92
C ALA A 125 15.17 6.44 5.70
N PRO A 126 15.24 7.32 6.73
CA PRO A 126 16.02 8.55 6.67
C PRO A 126 17.53 8.30 6.79
N ARG A 127 17.96 7.11 7.22
CA ARG A 127 19.39 6.76 7.42
C ARG A 127 19.77 5.53 6.62
N LEU A 128 20.97 5.54 6.04
CA LEU A 128 21.52 4.44 5.24
C LEU A 128 21.80 3.16 6.04
N THR A 129 21.86 3.25 7.38
CA THR A 129 22.07 2.09 8.26
C THR A 129 20.79 1.28 8.49
N ASN A 130 19.62 1.84 8.15
CA ASN A 130 18.37 1.12 8.20
C ASN A 130 18.14 0.45 6.84
N THR A 131 18.00 -0.87 6.85
CA THR A 131 17.88 -1.69 5.64
C THR A 131 16.51 -1.61 4.97
N GLY A 132 15.56 -0.88 5.56
CA GLY A 132 14.21 -0.74 5.04
C GLY A 132 13.27 -1.82 5.58
N GLY A 133 12.11 -1.89 4.94
CA GLY A 133 11.07 -2.85 5.24
C GLY A 133 9.94 -2.78 4.23
N MET A 134 8.97 -3.67 4.38
CA MET A 134 7.80 -3.74 3.51
C MET A 134 6.54 -3.69 4.34
N LEU A 135 5.62 -2.82 3.94
CA LEU A 135 4.25 -2.75 4.40
C LEU A 135 3.36 -3.40 3.33
N ASP A 136 2.60 -4.41 3.74
CA ASP A 136 1.62 -5.11 2.90
C ASP A 136 0.26 -4.95 3.56
N LEU A 137 -0.67 -4.27 2.90
CA LEU A 137 -2.00 -3.97 3.43
C LEU A 137 -3.09 -4.42 2.48
N ASN A 138 -4.26 -4.71 3.04
CA ASN A 138 -5.46 -5.01 2.30
C ASN A 138 -6.65 -4.25 2.89
N SER A 139 -7.59 -3.84 2.05
CA SER A 139 -8.84 -3.21 2.46
C SER A 139 -9.85 -4.21 3.04
N SER A 140 -9.72 -5.50 2.72
CA SER A 140 -10.56 -6.54 3.30
C SER A 140 -9.98 -7.01 4.63
N CYS A 141 -10.24 -6.24 5.67
CA CYS A 141 -9.89 -6.66 7.02
C CYS A 141 -10.80 -7.78 7.46
N SER A 142 -10.30 -9.02 7.33
CA SER A 142 -10.82 -10.10 8.12
C SER A 142 -10.63 -9.70 9.57
N VAL A 143 -11.75 -9.57 10.30
CA VAL A 143 -11.70 -9.53 11.76
C VAL A 143 -11.08 -10.86 12.14
N GLN A 144 -9.77 -10.88 12.35
CA GLN A 144 -9.11 -11.91 13.12
C GLN A 144 -9.67 -11.73 14.52
N ALA A 145 -10.87 -12.27 14.74
CA ALA A 145 -11.27 -12.66 16.07
C ALA A 145 -10.10 -13.50 16.55
N SER A 146 -9.38 -12.97 17.55
CA SER A 146 -8.44 -13.72 18.33
C SER A 146 -9.16 -15.02 18.69
N GLU A 147 -8.85 -16.11 17.99
CA GLU A 147 -9.45 -17.39 18.31
C GLU A 147 -9.09 -17.63 19.78
N PRO A 148 -10.07 -17.85 20.67
CA PRO A 148 -9.73 -18.35 21.99
C PRO A 148 -8.94 -19.64 21.74
N LEU A 149 -7.78 -19.75 22.39
CA LEU A 149 -6.96 -20.97 22.44
C LEU A 149 -7.91 -22.16 22.64
N SER A 150 -8.30 -22.80 21.54
CA SER A 150 -9.18 -23.95 21.58
C SER A 150 -8.29 -25.08 22.03
N GLU A 151 -8.46 -25.50 23.28
CA GLU A 151 -7.79 -26.69 23.80
C GLU A 151 -7.92 -27.82 22.77
N PRO A 152 -6.83 -28.54 22.46
CA PRO A 152 -6.91 -29.65 21.51
C PRO A 152 -7.91 -30.68 22.06
N LEU A 153 -8.98 -30.93 21.29
CA LEU A 153 -9.97 -31.95 21.62
C LEU A 153 -9.25 -33.29 21.83
N PRO A 154 -9.55 -34.02 22.92
CA PRO A 154 -8.87 -35.28 23.20
C PRO A 154 -9.19 -36.29 22.10
N ILE A 155 -8.15 -36.74 21.39
CA ILE A 155 -8.23 -37.81 20.40
C ILE A 155 -8.58 -39.11 21.15
N ARG A 156 -9.83 -39.59 21.04
CA ARG A 156 -10.18 -40.94 21.48
C ARG A 156 -9.71 -41.93 20.42
N GLY A 157 -8.69 -42.72 20.75
CA GLY A 157 -8.32 -43.90 19.97
C GLY A 157 -9.49 -44.87 19.91
N LEU A 158 -9.80 -45.36 18.72
CA LEU A 158 -10.76 -46.45 18.50
C LEU A 158 -10.05 -47.76 18.85
N TRP A 159 -10.33 -48.28 20.06
CA TRP A 159 -10.07 -49.66 20.46
C TRP A 159 -11.42 -50.31 20.80
#